data_AF-J4VQ56-F1
#
_entry.id   AF-J4VQ56-F1
#
_cell.length_a   1.000
_cell.length_b   1.000
_cell.length_c   1.000
_cell.angle_alpha   90.00
_cell.angle_beta   90.00
_cell.angle_gamma   90.00
#
_symmetry.space_group_name_H-M   'P 1'
#
loop_
_entity.id
_entity.type
_entity.pdbx_description
1 polymer ?
#
loop_
_entity_poly.entity_id
_entity_poly.type
_entity_poly.pdbx_seq_one_letter_code
_entity_poly.pdbx_strand_id
1 'polypeptide(L)'
;MQPETPSFQLPDSEGCSKPGADEEPCLGSIAWCDKHGQQRVLGDKNTCLLTRGLDVKAFEEAIREGLIAPVKESILTWAQNVTKNAAFREVLLRSTAEAAQKSITTDLSGYMTKVQASLERQALEGLRKGLEKYAGQKLSRQGGTDRPEQYF
;
A
#
# COMPACT_ATOMS: atom_id res chain seq x y z
N MET A 1 9.62 36.24 -1.81
CA MET A 1 9.86 34.81 -2.08
C MET A 1 9.27 34.03 -0.93
N GLN A 2 8.21 33.25 -1.16
CA GLN A 2 7.77 32.29 -0.16
C GLN A 2 8.88 31.22 -0.03
N PRO A 3 9.18 30.71 1.17
CA PRO A 3 10.08 29.57 1.30
C PRO A 3 9.48 28.42 0.51
N GLU A 4 10.22 27.90 -0.47
CA GLU A 4 9.87 26.66 -1.18
C GLU A 4 9.67 25.55 -0.14
N THR A 5 8.51 24.91 -0.15
CA THR A 5 8.25 23.77 0.75
C THR A 5 9.22 22.65 0.38
N PRO A 6 9.98 22.08 1.33
CA PRO A 6 10.98 21.05 1.01
C PRO A 6 10.31 19.83 0.37
N SER A 7 10.82 19.40 -0.80
CA SER A 7 10.34 18.23 -1.52
C SER A 7 10.83 16.92 -0.89
N PHE A 8 10.12 15.82 -1.14
CA PHE A 8 10.53 14.48 -0.72
C PHE A 8 11.93 14.10 -1.26
N GLN A 9 12.81 13.66 -0.36
CA GLN A 9 14.17 13.20 -0.61
C GLN A 9 14.27 11.68 -0.46
N LEU A 10 14.93 11.05 -1.43
CA LEU A 10 15.42 9.68 -1.28
C LEU A 10 16.71 9.69 -0.44
N PRO A 11 17.04 8.58 0.25
CA PRO A 11 18.35 8.44 0.88
C PRO A 11 19.48 8.65 -0.12
N ASP A 12 20.61 9.19 0.35
CA ASP A 12 21.80 9.49 -0.45
C ASP A 12 21.52 10.34 -1.71
N SER A 13 20.56 11.27 -1.63
CA SER A 13 20.23 12.21 -2.71
C SER A 13 21.33 13.24 -2.96
N GLU A 14 21.25 13.95 -4.09
CA GLU A 14 22.21 15.00 -4.45
C GLU A 14 22.32 16.06 -3.36
N GLY A 15 23.55 16.43 -3.00
CA GLY A 15 23.82 17.34 -1.89
C GLY A 15 24.02 16.65 -0.54
N CYS A 16 23.93 15.32 -0.48
CA CYS A 16 24.36 14.59 0.71
C CYS A 16 25.87 14.71 0.93
N SER A 17 26.26 15.28 2.07
CA SER A 17 27.65 15.48 2.46
C SER A 17 28.39 14.16 2.74
N LYS A 18 27.69 13.20 3.34
CA LYS A 18 28.15 11.82 3.59
C LYS A 18 26.96 10.88 3.83
N PRO A 19 26.96 9.66 3.27
CA PRO A 19 25.90 8.67 3.53
C PRO A 19 25.65 8.45 5.02
N GLY A 20 24.37 8.48 5.41
CA GLY A 20 23.93 8.32 6.80
C GLY A 20 24.18 9.50 7.73
N ALA A 21 24.63 10.66 7.22
CA ALA A 21 24.61 11.91 7.99
C ALA A 21 23.17 12.31 8.36
N ASP A 22 22.99 13.07 9.45
CA ASP A 22 21.66 13.43 9.99
C ASP A 22 20.86 14.45 9.16
N GLU A 23 21.34 14.72 7.96
CA GLU A 23 20.76 15.63 7.00
C GLU A 23 19.69 14.89 6.20
N GLU A 24 18.58 15.56 5.92
CA GLU A 24 17.48 14.94 5.17
C GLU A 24 17.90 14.36 3.81
N PRO A 25 18.76 15.02 3.00
CA PRO A 25 19.24 14.44 1.74
C PRO A 25 19.99 13.12 1.91
N CYS A 26 20.61 12.89 3.07
CA CYS A 26 21.39 11.67 3.36
C CYS A 26 20.53 10.57 3.96
N LEU A 27 19.64 10.88 4.91
CA LEU A 27 18.73 9.90 5.51
C LEU A 27 17.54 9.53 4.62
N GLY A 28 17.11 10.46 3.77
CA GLY A 28 15.83 10.43 3.09
C GLY A 28 14.69 10.88 4.00
N SER A 29 13.63 11.42 3.39
CA SER A 29 12.51 12.07 4.08
C SER A 29 11.79 11.16 5.07
N ILE A 30 11.73 9.84 4.81
CA ILE A 30 11.05 8.89 5.72
C ILE A 30 11.78 8.79 7.04
N ALA A 31 13.08 8.47 7.02
CA ALA A 31 13.88 8.32 8.22
C ALA A 31 14.11 9.66 8.92
N TRP A 32 14.27 10.73 8.14
CA TRP A 32 14.40 12.08 8.68
C TRP A 32 13.11 12.54 9.38
N CYS A 33 11.93 12.36 8.77
CA CYS A 33 10.66 12.69 9.43
C CYS A 33 10.34 11.77 10.62
N ASP A 34 10.82 10.53 10.64
CA ASP A 34 10.70 9.66 11.80
C ASP A 34 11.49 10.21 12.99
N LYS A 35 12.71 10.68 12.73
CA LYS A 35 13.64 11.19 13.75
C LYS A 35 13.34 12.63 14.19
N HIS A 36 12.98 13.49 13.25
CA HIS A 36 12.81 14.93 13.46
C HIS A 36 11.35 15.38 13.45
N GLY A 37 10.41 14.52 13.05
CA GLY A 37 8.99 14.88 12.92
C GLY A 37 8.39 15.40 14.21
N GLN A 38 8.81 14.89 15.37
CA GLN A 38 8.33 15.33 16.70
C GLN A 38 8.85 16.71 17.14
N GLN A 39 9.73 17.35 16.38
CA GLN A 39 10.17 18.71 16.67
C GLN A 39 9.00 19.68 16.49
N ARG A 40 8.86 20.65 17.40
CA ARG A 40 7.69 21.56 17.52
C ARG A 40 7.28 22.27 16.22
N VAL A 41 8.18 22.38 15.24
CA VAL A 41 7.96 23.06 13.95
C VAL A 41 7.40 22.11 12.87
N LEU A 42 7.64 20.81 12.97
CA LEU A 42 7.31 19.80 11.93
C LEU A 42 6.08 18.95 12.28
N GLY A 43 5.67 18.95 13.56
CA GLY A 43 4.44 18.31 14.03
C GLY A 43 4.64 16.85 14.43
N ASP A 44 4.03 15.93 13.66
CA ASP A 44 4.27 14.50 13.74
C ASP A 44 4.89 14.00 12.42
N LYS A 45 5.32 12.73 12.38
CA LYS A 45 5.90 12.10 11.18
C LYS A 45 5.02 12.29 9.94
N ASN A 46 3.70 12.15 10.08
CA ASN A 46 2.78 12.22 8.94
C ASN A 46 2.64 13.65 8.42
N THR A 47 2.63 14.62 9.32
CA THR A 47 2.63 16.06 8.99
C THR A 47 3.92 16.44 8.26
N CYS A 48 5.06 15.96 8.76
CA CYS A 48 6.36 16.14 8.12
C CYS A 48 6.41 15.53 6.72
N LEU A 49 5.85 14.33 6.50
CA LEU A 49 5.79 13.70 5.18
C LEU A 49 4.81 14.40 4.24
N LEU A 50 3.68 14.88 4.76
CA LEU A 50 2.69 15.62 4.00
C LEU A 50 3.27 16.92 3.43
N THR A 51 4.05 17.68 4.24
CA THR A 51 4.72 18.88 3.74
C THR A 51 5.69 18.59 2.60
N ARG A 52 6.19 17.35 2.51
CA ARG A 52 7.10 16.88 1.45
C ARG A 52 6.38 16.29 0.24
N GLY A 53 5.05 16.31 0.24
CA GLY A 53 4.20 15.80 -0.83
C GLY A 53 3.84 14.32 -0.72
N LEU A 54 4.10 13.68 0.44
CA LEU A 54 3.69 12.29 0.70
C LEU A 54 2.57 12.26 1.76
N ASP A 55 1.33 12.14 1.30
CA ASP A 55 0.17 11.95 2.17
C ASP A 55 -0.03 10.47 2.52
N VAL A 56 0.63 10.03 3.60
CA VAL A 56 0.52 8.65 4.10
C VAL A 56 -0.89 8.34 4.58
N LYS A 57 -1.59 9.32 5.19
CA LYS A 57 -2.94 9.10 5.73
C LYS A 57 -3.94 8.86 4.61
N ALA A 58 -3.93 9.70 3.56
CA ALA A 58 -4.78 9.50 2.40
C ALA A 58 -4.47 8.17 1.68
N PHE A 59 -3.20 7.77 1.63
CA PHE A 59 -2.83 6.47 1.06
C PHE A 59 -3.39 5.30 1.86
N GLU A 60 -3.26 5.32 3.20
CA GLU A 60 -3.82 4.29 4.08
C GLU A 60 -5.34 4.21 4.01
N GLU A 61 -6.02 5.37 3.94
CA GLU A 61 -7.47 5.46 3.78
C GLU A 61 -7.91 4.89 2.43
N ALA A 62 -7.22 5.23 1.34
CA ALA A 62 -7.50 4.67 0.02
C ALA A 62 -7.33 3.15 -0.03
N ILE A 63 -6.33 2.59 0.67
CA ILE A 63 -6.19 1.12 0.82
C ILE A 63 -7.35 0.54 1.62
N ARG A 64 -7.73 1.18 2.73
CA ARG A 64 -8.81 0.71 3.58
C ARG A 64 -10.13 0.61 2.81
N GLU A 65 -10.49 1.67 2.10
CA GLU A 65 -11.75 1.78 1.37
C GLU A 65 -11.75 0.98 0.06
N GLY A 66 -10.67 1.09 -0.72
CA GLY A 66 -10.57 0.49 -2.05
C GLY A 66 -10.24 -1.00 -2.05
N LEU A 67 -9.56 -1.49 -1.02
CA LEU A 67 -9.11 -2.88 -0.93
C LEU A 67 -9.71 -3.62 0.27
N ILE A 68 -9.50 -3.12 1.49
CA ILE A 68 -9.78 -3.91 2.70
C ILE A 68 -11.29 -4.13 2.91
N ALA A 69 -12.10 -3.07 2.85
CA ALA A 69 -13.52 -3.16 3.17
C ALA A 69 -14.33 -4.06 2.19
N PRO A 70 -14.22 -3.91 0.86
CA PRO A 70 -14.96 -4.74 -0.09
C PRO A 70 -14.53 -6.21 -0.07
N VAL A 71 -13.22 -6.45 0.11
CA VAL A 71 -12.66 -7.80 0.21
C VAL A 71 -13.16 -8.50 1.46
N LYS A 72 -13.21 -7.80 2.61
CA LYS A 72 -13.72 -8.38 3.87
C LYS A 72 -15.14 -8.91 3.70
N GLU A 73 -16.05 -8.12 3.15
CA GLU A 73 -17.46 -8.52 2.99
C GLU A 73 -17.61 -9.72 2.04
N SER A 74 -16.85 -9.70 0.95
CA SER A 74 -16.83 -10.80 -0.02
C SER A 74 -16.31 -12.10 0.61
N ILE A 75 -15.23 -12.02 1.38
CA ILE A 75 -14.66 -13.18 2.08
C ILE A 75 -15.66 -13.77 3.07
N LEU A 76 -16.35 -12.93 3.84
CA LEU A 76 -17.36 -13.37 4.81
C LEU A 76 -18.52 -14.09 4.11
N THR A 77 -19.04 -13.53 3.03
CA THR A 77 -20.12 -14.13 2.24
C THR A 77 -19.71 -15.49 1.67
N TRP A 78 -18.52 -15.59 1.10
CA TRP A 78 -18.01 -16.85 0.54
C TRP A 78 -17.72 -17.89 1.63
N ALA A 79 -17.17 -17.48 2.77
CA ALA A 79 -16.96 -18.37 3.92
C ALA A 79 -18.29 -18.97 4.40
N GLN A 80 -19.35 -18.15 4.52
CA GLN A 80 -20.68 -18.65 4.88
C GLN A 80 -21.20 -19.68 3.88
N ASN A 81 -20.98 -19.48 2.58
CA ASN A 81 -21.39 -20.43 1.54
C ASN A 81 -20.61 -21.75 1.62
N VAL A 82 -19.29 -21.68 1.85
CA VAL A 82 -18.45 -22.87 2.07
C VAL A 82 -18.94 -23.66 3.28
N THR A 83 -19.24 -22.98 4.41
CA THR A 83 -19.81 -23.61 5.60
C THR A 83 -21.16 -24.27 5.33
N LYS A 84 -22.08 -23.56 4.67
CA LYS A 84 -23.41 -24.11 4.33
C LYS A 84 -23.28 -25.35 3.44
N ASN A 85 -22.42 -25.31 2.43
CA ASN A 85 -22.20 -26.43 1.52
C ASN A 85 -21.59 -27.65 2.22
N ALA A 86 -20.60 -27.42 3.10
CA ALA A 86 -20.02 -28.49 3.92
C ALA A 86 -21.09 -29.10 4.86
N ALA A 87 -21.90 -28.26 5.52
CA ALA A 87 -22.98 -28.74 6.38
C ALA A 87 -24.03 -29.56 5.61
N PHE A 88 -24.49 -29.09 4.45
CA PHE A 88 -25.45 -29.82 3.61
C PHE A 88 -24.90 -31.15 3.13
N ARG A 89 -23.62 -31.21 2.74
CA ARG A 89 -22.96 -32.47 2.35
C ARG A 89 -23.02 -33.50 3.48
N GLU A 90 -22.72 -33.08 4.70
CA GLU A 90 -22.66 -33.98 5.86
C GLU A 90 -24.05 -34.42 6.33
N VAL A 91 -25.07 -33.57 6.18
CA VAL A 91 -26.47 -33.95 6.39
C VAL A 91 -26.90 -35.04 5.39
N LEU A 92 -26.55 -34.89 4.11
CA LEU A 92 -26.87 -35.89 3.08
C LEU A 92 -26.16 -37.23 3.31
N LEU A 93 -24.95 -37.19 3.89
CA LEU A 93 -24.19 -38.38 4.29
C LEU A 93 -24.67 -39.01 5.61
N ARG A 94 -25.65 -38.40 6.30
CA ARG A 94 -26.12 -38.82 7.64
C ARG A 94 -24.97 -38.90 8.64
N SER A 95 -24.01 -37.98 8.53
CA SER A 95 -22.83 -37.90 9.40
C SER A 95 -23.15 -37.43 10.81
N THR A 96 -22.17 -37.54 11.72
CA THR A 96 -22.26 -36.96 13.07
C THR A 96 -21.92 -35.47 13.08
N ALA A 97 -22.25 -34.79 14.18
CA ALA A 97 -21.90 -33.38 14.37
C ALA A 97 -20.38 -33.14 14.33
N GLU A 98 -19.59 -34.07 14.86
CA GLU A 98 -18.12 -33.99 14.88
C GLU A 98 -17.54 -34.10 13.47
N ALA A 99 -18.08 -35.01 12.65
CA ALA A 99 -17.68 -35.14 11.25
C ALA A 99 -18.04 -33.87 10.47
N ALA A 100 -19.23 -33.29 10.73
CA ALA A 100 -19.64 -32.04 10.10
C ALA A 100 -18.73 -30.87 10.49
N GLN A 101 -18.37 -30.73 11.77
CA GLN A 101 -17.44 -29.71 12.24
C GLN A 101 -16.06 -29.85 11.59
N LYS A 102 -15.55 -31.09 11.46
CA LYS A 102 -14.26 -31.35 10.82
C LYS A 102 -14.28 -30.98 9.33
N SER A 103 -15.35 -31.34 8.62
CA SER A 103 -15.54 -30.99 7.21
C SER A 103 -15.64 -29.48 7.00
N ILE A 104 -16.42 -28.77 7.81
CA ILE A 104 -16.51 -27.30 7.77
C ILE A 104 -15.14 -26.66 8.00
N THR A 105 -14.40 -27.13 9.02
CA THR A 105 -13.07 -26.60 9.35
C THR A 105 -12.09 -26.80 8.20
N THR A 106 -12.09 -27.99 7.60
CA THR A 106 -11.25 -28.35 6.46
C THR A 106 -11.55 -27.46 5.25
N ASP A 107 -12.83 -27.34 4.89
CA ASP A 107 -13.26 -26.60 3.71
C ASP A 107 -13.02 -25.09 3.87
N LEU A 108 -13.30 -24.53 5.05
CA LEU A 108 -12.99 -23.12 5.37
C LEU A 108 -11.49 -22.84 5.32
N SER A 109 -10.67 -23.71 5.90
CA SER A 109 -9.21 -23.56 5.87
C SER A 109 -8.68 -23.60 4.44
N GLY A 110 -9.15 -24.57 3.64
CA GLY A 110 -8.77 -24.68 2.23
C GLY A 110 -9.20 -23.47 1.40
N TYR A 111 -10.37 -22.91 1.68
CA TYR A 111 -10.85 -21.67 1.07
C TYR A 111 -9.98 -20.47 1.46
N MET A 112 -9.67 -20.30 2.75
CA MET A 112 -8.86 -19.19 3.24
C MET A 112 -7.43 -19.20 2.67
N THR A 113 -6.80 -20.37 2.51
CA THR A 113 -5.49 -20.50 1.84
C THR A 113 -5.54 -19.98 0.40
N LYS A 114 -6.61 -20.27 -0.34
CA LYS A 114 -6.78 -19.78 -1.73
C LYS A 114 -7.01 -18.28 -1.78
N VAL A 115 -7.80 -17.75 -0.85
CA VAL A 115 -8.03 -16.30 -0.70
C VAL A 115 -6.72 -15.58 -0.44
N GLN A 116 -5.91 -16.06 0.51
CA GLN A 116 -4.61 -15.47 0.84
C GLN A 116 -3.71 -15.41 -0.40
N ALA A 117 -3.51 -16.54 -1.09
CA ALA A 117 -2.65 -16.59 -2.27
C ALA A 117 -3.14 -15.66 -3.41
N SER A 118 -4.46 -15.53 -3.57
CA SER A 118 -5.04 -14.62 -4.57
C SER A 118 -4.83 -13.14 -4.19
N LEU A 119 -5.02 -12.80 -2.92
CA LEU A 119 -4.81 -11.43 -2.43
C LEU A 119 -3.34 -11.02 -2.50
N GLU A 120 -2.41 -11.89 -2.12
CA GLU A 120 -0.97 -11.63 -2.25
C GLU A 120 -0.59 -11.32 -3.70
N ARG A 121 -1.07 -12.13 -4.66
CA ARG A 121 -0.84 -11.90 -6.09
C ARG A 121 -1.40 -10.57 -6.57
N GLN A 122 -2.64 -10.25 -6.19
CA GLN A 122 -3.30 -9.01 -6.59
C GLN A 122 -2.63 -7.78 -5.97
N ALA A 123 -2.21 -7.85 -4.71
CA ALA A 123 -1.50 -6.79 -4.04
C ALA A 123 -0.14 -6.50 -4.69
N LEU A 124 0.65 -7.54 -4.99
CA LEU A 124 1.93 -7.41 -5.69
C LEU A 124 1.76 -6.82 -7.09
N GLU A 125 0.76 -7.27 -7.83
CA GLU A 125 0.47 -6.74 -9.16
C GLU A 125 -0.01 -5.28 -9.13
N GLY A 126 -0.87 -4.93 -8.16
CA GLY A 126 -1.30 -3.56 -7.92
C GLY A 126 -0.13 -2.64 -7.59
N LEU A 127 0.77 -3.08 -6.70
CA LEU A 127 2.00 -2.37 -6.36
C LEU A 127 2.88 -2.16 -7.60
N ARG A 128 3.12 -3.22 -8.37
CA ARG A 128 3.92 -3.15 -9.61
C ARG A 128 3.37 -2.12 -10.58
N LYS A 129 2.07 -2.18 -10.89
CA LYS A 129 1.40 -1.22 -11.80
C LYS A 129 1.46 0.21 -11.26
N GLY A 130 1.31 0.38 -9.94
CA GLY A 130 1.45 1.67 -9.28
C GLY A 130 2.85 2.25 -9.52
N LEU A 131 3.90 1.48 -9.21
CA LEU A 131 5.28 1.88 -9.40
C LEU A 131 5.60 2.22 -10.86
N GLU A 132 5.12 1.42 -11.83
CA GLU A 132 5.30 1.69 -13.26
C GLU A 132 4.67 3.00 -13.70
N LYS A 133 3.44 3.27 -13.22
CA LYS A 133 2.74 4.53 -13.49
C LYS A 133 3.51 5.73 -12.92
N TYR A 134 3.99 5.63 -11.68
CA TYR A 134 4.76 6.72 -11.04
C TYR A 134 6.15 6.91 -11.67
N ALA A 135 6.83 5.83 -12.05
CA ALA A 135 8.11 5.89 -12.77
C ALA A 135 7.93 6.52 -14.16
N GLY A 136 6.86 6.16 -14.89
CA GLY A 136 6.51 6.76 -16.18
C GLY A 136 6.17 8.25 -16.08
N GLN A 137 5.47 8.67 -15.02
CA GLN A 137 5.18 10.09 -14.77
C GLN A 137 6.44 10.92 -14.51
N LYS A 138 7.50 10.33 -13.92
CA LYS A 138 8.78 11.01 -13.69
C LYS A 138 9.53 11.27 -15.01
N LEU A 139 9.46 10.35 -15.97
CA LEU A 139 10.04 10.51 -17.31
C LEU A 139 9.33 11.59 -18.14
N SER A 140 8.00 11.71 -18.03
CA SER A 140 7.24 12.74 -18.75
C SER A 140 7.45 14.17 -18.23
N ARG A 141 7.90 14.36 -16.98
CA ARG A 141 8.22 15.69 -16.42
C ARG A 141 9.63 16.19 -16.74
N GLN A 142 10.51 15.35 -17.30
CA GLN A 142 11.87 15.73 -17.72
C GLN A 142 11.99 16.05 -19.23
N GLY A 143 10.92 15.89 -20.02
CA GLY A 143 10.94 16.09 -21.48
C GLY A 143 10.21 17.36 -21.97
N GLY A 144 10.29 18.48 -21.23
CA GLY A 144 9.53 19.69 -21.51
C GLY A 144 10.36 20.96 -21.58
N THR A 145 11.44 20.98 -22.38
CA THR A 145 12.08 22.22 -22.84
C THR A 145 12.31 22.15 -24.35
N ASP A 146 11.24 22.19 -25.13
CA ASP A 146 11.33 22.65 -26.52
C ASP A 146 11.27 24.18 -26.52
N ARG A 147 12.42 24.78 -26.79
CA ARG A 147 12.59 26.20 -27.10
C ARG A 147 11.99 26.44 -28.49
N PRO A 148 11.21 27.51 -28.72
CA PRO A 148 10.75 27.80 -30.08
C PRO A 148 11.93 28.29 -30.92
N GLU A 149 12.23 27.60 -32.02
CA GLU A 149 13.07 28.13 -33.10
C GLU A 149 12.40 29.40 -33.65
N GLN A 150 13.03 30.55 -33.42
CA GLN A 150 12.70 31.79 -34.10
C GLN A 150 13.38 31.76 -35.46
N TYR A 151 12.56 31.82 -36.51
CA TYR A 151 12.99 32.13 -37.87
C TYR A 151 13.56 33.56 -37.92
N PHE A 152 14.82 33.68 -38.34
CA PHE A 152 15.34 34.80 -39.13
C PHE A 152 16.42 34.28 -40.09
#